data_AF-A0AAV9V0Y3-F1
#
_entry.id   AF-A0AAV9V0Y3-F1
#
_cell.length_a   1.000
_cell.length_b   1.000
_cell.length_c   1.000
_cell.angle_alpha   90.00
_cell.angle_beta   90.00
_cell.angle_gamma   90.00
#
_symmetry.space_group_name_H-M   'P 1'
#
loop_
_entity.id
_entity.type
_entity.pdbx_description
1 polymer ?
#
loop_
_entity_poly.entity_id
_entity_poly.type
_entity_poly.pdbx_seq_one_letter_code
_entity_poly.pdbx_strand_id
1 'polypeptide(L)'
;MMDADETPITVRTVNRSWVIRNPDRINTNNHNHSELPTELQAIEEAIDRQEYYRRLTETWYDIWKPVLQRMQFEAKGVTIPDAPALDRGQEVILSPSICRLLKSAADGGVLLQRVPTNLEEDLRELVLPLIDPFLRVQPGSTSRKQYFVRLNDCSPKDGIGSQGPFSEPWPIIVSLCTSSRTQKALRDLLECGVYRDKDINEDRPTAHQVLHLIPWREEISTLNEFRIFVPPNGNIRAISQYSERSGGWADDVSANYDKIKRLVPAMIECNTKFRLLVQEAGLELPKGGYVLDVHAQLLQQENGGSASQQGPIWSVEPIEINPFGAQLAAGSGIFQWLIDWEFMYGFSDSLIVALVYDDCREDESE
;
A
#
# COMPACT_ATOMS: atom_id res chain seq x y z
N MET A 1 19.26 8.20 28.59
CA MET A 1 19.41 8.51 27.16
C MET A 1 20.55 7.66 26.67
N MET A 2 20.26 6.51 26.07
CA MET A 2 21.26 5.82 25.25
C MET A 2 21.46 6.70 24.03
N ASP A 3 22.72 7.01 23.69
CA ASP A 3 23.04 7.54 22.37
C ASP A 3 22.41 6.61 21.34
N ALA A 4 21.85 7.18 20.28
CA ALA A 4 21.31 6.44 19.15
C ALA A 4 22.48 5.80 18.37
N ASP A 5 23.10 4.79 18.97
CA ASP A 5 23.93 3.84 18.24
C ASP A 5 23.08 3.32 17.09
N GLU A 6 23.58 3.52 15.87
CA GLU A 6 22.92 3.12 14.63
C GLU A 6 22.48 1.67 14.74
N THR A 7 21.15 1.44 14.78
CA THR A 7 20.62 0.07 14.78
C THR A 7 21.24 -0.66 13.60
N PRO A 8 22.01 -1.74 13.81
CA PRO A 8 22.72 -2.40 12.74
C PRO A 8 21.75 -2.80 11.63
N ILE A 9 22.15 -2.62 10.37
CA ILE A 9 21.34 -3.02 9.22
C ILE A 9 21.85 -4.37 8.73
N THR A 10 20.96 -5.37 8.71
CA THR A 10 21.22 -6.68 8.11
C THR A 10 20.39 -6.82 6.85
N VAL A 11 21.05 -7.11 5.72
CA VAL A 11 20.33 -7.37 4.46
C VAL A 11 20.22 -8.87 4.24
N ARG A 12 18.99 -9.34 4.02
CA ARG A 12 18.65 -10.71 3.66
C ARG A 12 18.20 -10.71 2.21
N THR A 13 18.79 -11.58 1.40
CA THR A 13 18.39 -11.76 0.00
C THR A 13 17.67 -13.09 -0.17
N VAL A 14 16.68 -13.14 -1.05
CA VAL A 14 15.94 -14.34 -1.40
C VAL A 14 15.91 -14.48 -2.92
N ASN A 15 16.21 -15.68 -3.41
CA ASN A 15 16.20 -15.96 -4.84
C ASN A 15 14.78 -15.89 -5.40
N ARG A 16 14.60 -15.23 -6.55
CA ARG A 16 13.27 -15.09 -7.17
C ARG A 16 12.65 -16.42 -7.58
N SER A 17 13.43 -17.36 -8.14
CA SER A 17 12.95 -18.70 -8.48
C SER A 17 12.51 -19.48 -7.23
N TRP A 18 13.06 -19.19 -6.04
CA TRP A 18 12.56 -19.72 -4.77
C TRP A 18 11.22 -19.09 -4.38
N VAL A 19 11.09 -17.76 -4.48
CA VAL A 19 9.83 -17.03 -4.23
C VAL A 19 8.70 -17.60 -5.09
N ILE A 20 8.92 -17.74 -6.39
CA ILE A 20 7.92 -18.26 -7.34
C ILE A 20 7.51 -19.71 -7.00
N ARG A 21 8.46 -20.55 -6.54
CA ARG A 21 8.20 -21.94 -6.15
C ARG A 21 7.56 -22.09 -4.77
N ASN A 22 7.57 -21.05 -3.94
CA ASN A 22 7.12 -21.09 -2.55
C ASN A 22 6.22 -19.90 -2.20
N PRO A 23 5.13 -19.63 -2.96
CA PRO A 23 4.29 -18.47 -2.74
C PRO A 23 3.64 -18.44 -1.34
N ASP A 24 3.37 -19.61 -0.75
CA ASP A 24 2.79 -19.73 0.61
C ASP A 24 3.81 -19.47 1.74
N ARG A 25 5.09 -19.31 1.40
CA ARG A 25 6.18 -19.06 2.36
C ARG A 25 6.56 -17.59 2.45
N ILE A 26 5.89 -16.72 1.70
CA ILE A 26 6.13 -15.27 1.69
C ILE A 26 4.79 -14.55 1.64
N ASN A 27 4.80 -13.26 1.92
CA ASN A 27 3.68 -12.34 1.76
C ASN A 27 2.35 -12.81 2.38
N THR A 28 2.45 -13.63 3.42
CA THR A 28 1.31 -14.18 4.16
C THR A 28 0.60 -13.07 4.94
N ASN A 29 -0.63 -13.32 5.38
CA ASN A 29 -1.46 -12.42 6.19
C ASN A 29 -2.67 -13.21 6.73
N ASN A 30 -3.48 -12.59 7.59
CA ASN A 30 -4.74 -13.15 8.08
C ASN A 30 -4.61 -14.55 8.71
N HIS A 31 -3.53 -14.80 9.44
CA HIS A 31 -3.34 -16.06 10.16
C HIS A 31 -4.31 -16.16 11.34
N ASN A 32 -4.80 -17.35 11.63
CA ASN A 32 -5.57 -17.59 12.84
C ASN A 32 -4.63 -17.52 14.06
N HIS A 33 -5.13 -17.01 15.19
CA HIS A 33 -4.34 -16.98 16.43
C HIS A 33 -3.73 -18.35 16.80
N SER A 34 -4.46 -19.44 16.55
CA SER A 34 -3.99 -20.81 16.83
C SER A 34 -2.83 -21.29 15.93
N GLU A 35 -2.57 -20.61 14.82
CA GLU A 35 -1.48 -20.91 13.89
C GLU A 35 -0.18 -20.18 14.30
N LEU A 36 -0.28 -19.17 15.16
CA LEU A 36 0.87 -18.38 15.59
C LEU A 36 1.81 -19.21 16.48
N PRO A 37 3.13 -19.00 16.43
CA PRO A 37 4.06 -19.54 17.42
C PRO A 37 3.66 -19.13 18.84
N THR A 38 3.94 -19.99 19.84
CA THR A 38 3.57 -19.75 21.25
C THR A 38 4.06 -18.41 21.77
N GLU A 39 5.27 -18.02 21.39
CA GLU A 39 5.90 -16.76 21.75
C GLU A 39 5.16 -15.57 21.14
N LEU A 40 4.70 -15.71 19.89
CA LEU A 40 3.91 -14.68 19.22
C LEU A 40 2.49 -14.59 19.79
N GLN A 41 1.86 -15.71 20.16
CA GLN A 41 0.56 -15.73 20.88
C GLN A 41 0.63 -15.00 22.22
N ALA A 42 1.80 -14.95 22.85
CA ALA A 42 1.99 -14.20 24.10
C ALA A 42 2.04 -12.67 23.90
N ILE A 43 2.17 -12.21 22.65
CA ILE A 43 2.32 -10.79 22.28
C ILE A 43 1.09 -10.31 21.49
N GLU A 44 0.59 -11.13 20.57
CA GLU A 44 -0.64 -10.91 19.84
C GLU A 44 -1.80 -11.64 20.51
N GLU A 45 -2.70 -10.89 21.15
CA GLU A 45 -3.95 -11.46 21.65
C GLU A 45 -4.81 -11.97 20.49
N ALA A 46 -5.61 -13.01 20.75
CA ALA A 46 -6.59 -13.50 19.80
C ALA A 46 -7.60 -12.39 19.48
N ILE A 47 -7.65 -11.95 18.23
CA ILE A 47 -8.61 -10.92 17.81
C ILE A 47 -9.91 -11.58 17.37
N ASP A 48 -11.03 -11.01 17.82
CA ASP A 48 -12.32 -11.37 17.27
C ASP A 48 -12.60 -10.58 15.98
N ARG A 49 -13.75 -10.87 15.37
CA ARG A 49 -14.17 -10.23 14.13
C ARG A 49 -14.36 -8.71 14.28
N GLN A 50 -14.84 -8.25 15.43
CA GLN A 50 -15.09 -6.83 15.66
C GLN A 50 -13.76 -6.08 15.76
N GLU A 51 -12.82 -6.61 16.53
CA GLU A 51 -11.48 -6.04 16.67
C GLU A 51 -10.72 -6.08 15.34
N TYR A 52 -10.78 -7.18 14.59
CA TYR A 52 -10.18 -7.29 13.26
C TYR A 52 -10.63 -6.13 12.34
N TYR A 53 -11.93 -5.87 12.26
CA TYR A 53 -12.44 -4.79 11.42
C TYR A 53 -12.14 -3.41 11.99
N ARG A 54 -12.19 -3.22 13.31
CA ARG A 54 -11.77 -1.98 13.95
C ARG A 54 -10.35 -1.63 13.54
N ARG A 55 -9.42 -2.59 13.62
CA ARG A 55 -8.01 -2.45 13.22
C ARG A 55 -7.83 -2.18 11.73
N LEU A 56 -8.66 -2.77 10.86
CA LEU A 56 -8.65 -2.43 9.43
C LEU A 56 -9.08 -0.99 9.15
N THR A 57 -10.12 -0.51 9.84
CA THR A 57 -10.63 0.85 9.65
C THR A 57 -9.68 1.93 10.16
N GLU A 58 -8.79 1.61 11.12
CA GLU A 58 -7.72 2.52 11.55
C GLU A 58 -6.80 2.92 10.39
N THR A 59 -6.72 2.10 9.33
CA THR A 59 -5.81 2.31 8.19
C THR A 59 -6.51 2.70 6.89
N TRP A 60 -7.78 3.10 6.95
CA TRP A 60 -8.50 3.58 5.77
C TRP A 60 -7.85 4.78 5.11
N TYR A 61 -7.77 4.75 3.77
CA TYR A 61 -7.07 5.76 2.99
C TYR A 61 -7.54 7.19 3.31
N ASP A 62 -8.84 7.45 3.44
CA ASP A 62 -9.40 8.77 3.77
C ASP A 62 -8.81 9.40 5.03
N ILE A 63 -8.48 8.60 6.04
CA ILE A 63 -7.92 9.09 7.30
C ILE A 63 -6.53 9.68 7.06
N TRP A 64 -5.74 9.03 6.21
CA TRP A 64 -4.32 9.29 6.04
C TRP A 64 -4.01 10.10 4.80
N LYS A 65 -4.94 10.19 3.84
CA LYS A 65 -4.81 10.90 2.57
C LYS A 65 -4.21 12.30 2.72
N PRO A 66 -4.66 13.18 3.65
CA PRO A 66 -4.07 14.51 3.79
C PRO A 66 -2.58 14.48 4.15
N VAL A 67 -2.17 13.57 5.04
CA VAL A 67 -0.78 13.40 5.46
C VAL A 67 0.06 12.79 4.33
N LEU A 68 -0.44 11.72 3.70
CA LEU A 68 0.24 11.04 2.59
C LEU A 68 0.47 12.01 1.43
N GLN A 69 -0.56 12.75 1.01
CA GLN A 69 -0.45 13.73 -0.08
C GLN A 69 0.55 14.83 0.26
N ARG A 70 0.52 15.39 1.49
CA ARG A 70 1.50 16.40 1.93
C ARG A 70 2.93 15.88 1.79
N MET A 71 3.20 14.66 2.25
CA MET A 71 4.54 14.06 2.14
C MET A 71 4.95 13.81 0.70
N GLN A 72 4.05 13.30 -0.14
CA GLN A 72 4.29 13.08 -1.57
C GLN A 72 4.59 14.39 -2.32
N PHE A 73 3.96 15.51 -1.95
CA PHE A 73 4.28 16.82 -2.51
C PHE A 73 5.66 17.31 -2.08
N GLU A 74 5.97 17.21 -0.78
CA GLU A 74 7.26 17.63 -0.25
C GLU A 74 8.42 16.78 -0.80
N ALA A 75 8.20 15.49 -1.05
CA ALA A 75 9.16 14.57 -1.66
C ALA A 75 9.55 14.96 -3.11
N LYS A 76 8.71 15.74 -3.80
CA LYS A 76 8.98 16.30 -5.13
C LYS A 76 9.74 17.63 -5.10
N GLY A 77 10.09 18.14 -3.91
CA GLY A 77 10.70 19.46 -3.76
C GLY A 77 9.75 20.63 -4.09
N VAL A 78 8.43 20.39 -4.13
CA VAL A 78 7.44 21.44 -4.36
C VAL A 78 7.07 22.08 -3.02
N THR A 79 7.42 23.36 -2.84
CA THR A 79 7.03 24.14 -1.66
C THR A 79 5.54 24.52 -1.75
N ILE A 80 4.77 24.22 -0.69
CA ILE A 80 3.32 24.40 -0.57
C ILE A 80 2.79 25.81 -0.97
N PRO A 81 3.51 26.94 -0.81
CA PRO A 81 2.99 28.26 -1.17
C PRO A 81 2.78 28.49 -2.67
N ASP A 82 3.49 27.78 -3.55
CA ASP A 82 3.52 28.03 -5.00
C ASP A 82 2.77 26.99 -5.83
N ALA A 83 2.04 26.09 -5.17
CA ALA A 83 1.30 25.01 -5.80
C ALA A 83 -0.08 25.51 -6.28
N PRO A 84 -0.30 25.84 -7.58
CA PRO A 84 -1.65 26.08 -8.10
C PRO A 84 -2.46 24.83 -7.83
N ALA A 85 -3.56 24.94 -7.05
CA ALA A 85 -4.50 23.89 -6.66
C ALA A 85 -4.17 22.52 -7.28
N LEU A 86 -3.10 21.87 -6.77
CA LEU A 86 -2.57 20.67 -7.43
C LEU A 86 -3.68 19.63 -7.40
N ASP A 87 -3.87 18.91 -8.51
CA ASP A 87 -4.95 17.93 -8.65
C ASP A 87 -4.86 16.90 -7.52
N ARG A 88 -5.62 17.10 -6.43
CA ARG A 88 -5.56 16.29 -5.20
C ARG A 88 -6.25 14.92 -5.36
N GLY A 89 -6.51 14.54 -6.61
CA GLY A 89 -7.44 13.49 -6.96
C GLY A 89 -8.89 13.91 -6.75
N GLN A 90 -9.78 13.02 -7.17
CA GLN A 90 -11.22 13.20 -7.11
C GLN A 90 -11.81 12.10 -6.22
N GLU A 91 -12.93 12.39 -5.57
CA GLU A 91 -13.63 11.45 -4.71
C GLU A 91 -15.05 11.25 -5.25
N VAL A 92 -15.44 9.97 -5.36
CA VAL A 92 -16.80 9.58 -5.73
C VAL A 92 -17.40 8.84 -4.55
N ILE A 93 -18.42 9.44 -3.93
CA ILE A 93 -19.17 8.81 -2.85
C ILE A 93 -20.08 7.74 -3.45
N LEU A 94 -19.82 6.49 -3.09
CA LEU A 94 -20.62 5.34 -3.46
C LEU A 94 -21.66 5.10 -2.35
N SER A 95 -22.92 5.40 -2.66
CA SER A 95 -24.03 5.18 -1.73
C SER A 95 -24.25 3.68 -1.45
N PRO A 96 -24.99 3.32 -0.38
CA PRO A 96 -25.28 1.92 -0.09
C PRO A 96 -25.92 1.14 -1.24
N SER A 97 -26.74 1.78 -2.08
CA SER A 97 -27.34 1.13 -3.26
C SER A 97 -26.31 0.88 -4.35
N ILE A 98 -25.40 1.84 -4.60
CA ILE A 98 -24.30 1.68 -5.54
C ILE A 98 -23.33 0.61 -5.08
N CYS A 99 -22.97 0.59 -3.79
CA CYS A 99 -22.15 -0.47 -3.20
C CYS A 99 -22.79 -1.84 -3.37
N ARG A 100 -24.11 -1.98 -3.17
CA ARG A 100 -24.82 -3.25 -3.39
C ARG A 100 -24.77 -3.68 -4.86
N LEU A 101 -24.99 -2.76 -5.80
CA LEU A 101 -24.90 -3.06 -7.22
C LEU A 101 -23.49 -3.52 -7.62
N LEU A 102 -22.46 -2.79 -7.20
CA LEU A 102 -21.07 -3.14 -7.44
C LEU A 102 -20.70 -4.48 -6.80
N LYS A 103 -21.19 -4.76 -5.59
CA LYS A 103 -20.98 -6.06 -4.92
C LYS A 103 -21.62 -7.18 -5.72
N SER A 104 -22.88 -7.05 -6.13
CA SER A 104 -23.56 -8.05 -6.95
C SER A 104 -22.84 -8.29 -8.27
N ALA A 105 -22.32 -7.22 -8.90
CA ALA A 105 -21.50 -7.35 -10.09
C ALA A 105 -20.16 -8.04 -9.81
N ALA A 106 -19.50 -7.74 -8.69
CA ALA A 106 -18.26 -8.36 -8.27
C ALA A 106 -18.41 -9.84 -7.90
N ASP A 107 -19.54 -10.23 -7.29
CA ASP A 107 -19.85 -11.62 -6.94
C ASP A 107 -19.85 -12.55 -8.17
N GLY A 108 -20.33 -12.07 -9.32
CA GLY A 108 -20.21 -12.78 -10.59
C GLY A 108 -18.91 -12.48 -11.34
N GLY A 109 -18.45 -11.23 -11.31
CA GLY A 109 -17.39 -10.74 -12.18
C GLY A 109 -15.99 -11.24 -11.81
N VAL A 110 -15.72 -11.51 -10.54
CA VAL A 110 -14.47 -12.15 -10.09
C VAL A 110 -14.31 -13.54 -10.73
N LEU A 111 -15.40 -14.31 -10.80
CA LEU A 111 -15.38 -15.64 -11.41
C LEU A 111 -15.34 -15.59 -12.94
N LEU A 112 -16.12 -14.67 -13.52
CA LEU A 112 -16.28 -14.57 -14.97
C LEU A 112 -15.16 -13.77 -15.65
N GLN A 113 -14.36 -13.03 -14.88
CA GLN A 113 -13.39 -12.05 -15.39
C GLN A 113 -14.02 -11.08 -16.39
N ARG A 114 -15.24 -10.63 -16.09
CA ARG A 114 -16.00 -9.61 -16.83
C ARG A 114 -17.20 -9.15 -16.02
N VAL A 115 -17.78 -8.01 -16.38
CA VAL A 115 -19.06 -7.57 -15.82
C VAL A 115 -20.18 -8.56 -16.21
N PRO A 116 -21.02 -9.03 -15.27
CA PRO A 116 -22.19 -9.84 -15.60
C PRO A 116 -23.16 -9.08 -16.51
N THR A 117 -23.54 -9.70 -17.65
CA THR A 117 -24.33 -9.04 -18.70
C THR A 117 -25.68 -8.51 -18.20
N ASN A 118 -26.30 -9.19 -17.23
CA ASN A 118 -27.59 -8.78 -16.64
C ASN A 118 -27.49 -7.59 -15.69
N LEU A 119 -26.28 -7.10 -15.37
CA LEU A 119 -26.04 -5.94 -14.51
C LEU A 119 -25.36 -4.79 -15.27
N GLU A 120 -25.03 -4.99 -16.55
CA GLU A 120 -24.28 -4.00 -17.34
C GLU A 120 -25.08 -2.71 -17.53
N GLU A 121 -26.38 -2.82 -17.84
CA GLU A 121 -27.27 -1.66 -18.01
C GLU A 121 -27.36 -0.83 -16.72
N ASP A 122 -27.64 -1.47 -15.59
CA ASP A 122 -27.69 -0.80 -14.28
C ASP A 122 -26.37 -0.08 -13.94
N LEU A 123 -25.22 -0.70 -14.21
CA LEU A 123 -23.91 -0.09 -13.98
C LEU A 123 -23.67 1.13 -14.88
N ARG A 124 -24.12 1.06 -16.14
CA ARG A 124 -24.02 2.17 -17.09
C ARG A 124 -24.94 3.33 -16.73
N GLU A 125 -26.10 3.05 -16.15
CA GLU A 125 -27.05 4.09 -15.76
C GLU A 125 -26.73 4.72 -14.40
N LEU A 126 -26.24 3.91 -13.45
CA LEU A 126 -26.14 4.33 -12.04
C LEU A 126 -24.71 4.63 -11.58
N VAL A 127 -23.70 3.94 -12.12
CA VAL A 127 -22.30 4.09 -11.68
C VAL A 127 -21.48 4.92 -12.65
N LEU A 128 -21.62 4.66 -13.95
CA LEU A 128 -20.84 5.37 -14.98
C LEU A 128 -21.02 6.89 -14.91
N PRO A 129 -22.22 7.46 -14.71
CA PRO A 129 -22.39 8.91 -14.61
C PRO A 129 -21.73 9.54 -13.38
N LEU A 130 -21.43 8.75 -12.35
CA LEU A 130 -20.71 9.21 -11.16
C LEU A 130 -19.21 9.38 -11.43
N ILE A 131 -18.65 8.60 -12.35
CA ILE A 131 -17.20 8.55 -12.64
C ILE A 131 -16.85 9.39 -13.86
N ASP A 132 -17.73 9.37 -14.87
CA ASP A 132 -17.52 9.99 -16.18
C ASP A 132 -17.13 11.48 -16.16
N PRO A 133 -17.71 12.37 -15.30
CA PRO A 133 -17.32 13.77 -15.24
C PRO A 133 -15.82 14.03 -14.99
N PHE A 134 -15.12 13.09 -14.34
CA PHE A 134 -13.72 13.25 -13.95
C PHE A 134 -12.71 12.84 -15.02
N LEU A 135 -13.16 12.11 -16.04
CA LEU A 135 -12.34 11.54 -17.11
C LEU A 135 -12.60 12.16 -18.49
N ARG A 136 -13.63 13.01 -18.59
CA ARG A 136 -13.91 13.78 -19.81
C ARG A 136 -12.72 14.68 -20.18
N VAL A 137 -12.41 14.71 -21.47
CA VAL A 137 -11.45 15.65 -22.03
C VAL A 137 -11.99 17.06 -21.82
N GLN A 138 -11.24 17.88 -21.08
CA GLN A 138 -11.58 19.29 -20.88
C GLN A 138 -11.50 20.02 -22.22
N PRO A 139 -12.43 20.95 -22.52
CA PRO A 139 -12.37 21.76 -23.74
C PRO A 139 -11.01 22.46 -23.85
N GLY A 140 -10.25 22.16 -24.91
CA GLY A 140 -8.91 22.73 -25.14
C GLY A 140 -7.72 21.90 -24.63
N SER A 141 -7.95 20.77 -23.95
CA SER A 141 -6.90 19.79 -23.66
C SER A 141 -6.87 18.69 -24.74
N THR A 142 -5.68 18.30 -25.19
CA THR A 142 -5.48 17.15 -26.07
C THR A 142 -5.19 15.86 -25.31
N SER A 143 -4.82 15.93 -24.03
CA SER A 143 -4.54 14.78 -23.18
C SER A 143 -5.73 14.45 -22.27
N ARG A 144 -6.04 13.15 -22.17
CA ARG A 144 -6.95 12.61 -21.15
C ARG A 144 -6.21 12.54 -19.82
N LYS A 145 -6.91 12.88 -18.74
CA LYS A 145 -6.41 12.61 -17.40
C LYS A 145 -6.36 11.10 -17.17
N GLN A 146 -5.29 10.65 -16.53
CA GLN A 146 -5.11 9.26 -16.13
C GLN A 146 -5.15 9.19 -14.61
N TYR A 147 -5.76 8.15 -14.07
CA TYR A 147 -5.88 7.94 -12.64
C TYR A 147 -5.48 6.53 -12.23
N PHE A 148 -4.89 6.45 -11.04
CA PHE A 148 -4.92 5.28 -10.18
C PHE A 148 -6.22 5.31 -9.37
N VAL A 149 -6.90 4.17 -9.24
CA VAL A 149 -8.18 4.10 -8.54
C VAL A 149 -8.12 3.19 -7.33
N ARG A 150 -8.79 3.57 -6.24
CA ARG A 150 -8.92 2.74 -5.04
C ARG A 150 -10.17 3.04 -4.23
N LEU A 151 -10.62 2.06 -3.47
CA LEU A 151 -11.51 2.27 -2.33
C LEU A 151 -10.68 2.62 -1.08
N ASN A 152 -11.35 2.90 0.04
CA ASN A 152 -10.67 3.12 1.31
C ASN A 152 -9.81 1.94 1.73
N ASP A 153 -10.37 0.73 1.64
CA ASP A 153 -9.73 -0.51 2.09
C ASP A 153 -8.74 -1.11 1.10
N CYS A 154 -8.92 -0.86 -0.19
CA CYS A 154 -8.16 -1.58 -1.21
C CYS A 154 -8.12 -0.89 -2.56
N SER A 155 -7.10 -1.22 -3.35
CA SER A 155 -7.03 -0.94 -4.78
C SER A 155 -7.36 -2.21 -5.58
N PRO A 156 -8.07 -2.13 -6.72
CA PRO A 156 -8.50 -3.30 -7.50
C PRO A 156 -7.38 -3.89 -8.38
N LYS A 157 -6.15 -3.97 -7.85
CA LYS A 157 -4.94 -4.37 -8.59
C LYS A 157 -5.00 -5.80 -9.14
N ASP A 158 -5.88 -6.64 -8.59
CA ASP A 158 -6.14 -8.02 -8.99
C ASP A 158 -7.30 -8.15 -10.00
N GLY A 159 -8.00 -7.06 -10.31
CA GLY A 159 -9.02 -7.02 -11.35
C GLY A 159 -8.44 -6.74 -12.74
N ILE A 160 -9.31 -6.75 -13.75
CA ILE A 160 -8.95 -6.38 -15.12
C ILE A 160 -8.48 -4.92 -15.15
N GLY A 161 -7.40 -4.67 -15.89
CA GLY A 161 -6.72 -3.39 -15.92
C GLY A 161 -5.63 -3.23 -14.85
N SER A 162 -5.49 -4.21 -13.94
CA SER A 162 -4.45 -4.23 -12.91
C SER A 162 -4.44 -2.91 -12.11
N GLN A 163 -3.28 -2.27 -11.99
CA GLN A 163 -3.11 -0.99 -11.30
C GLN A 163 -3.54 0.25 -12.12
N GLY A 164 -3.92 0.12 -13.40
CA GLY A 164 -4.11 1.25 -14.32
C GLY A 164 -2.86 1.52 -15.19
N PRO A 165 -2.72 2.74 -15.76
CA PRO A 165 -3.57 3.92 -15.59
C PRO A 165 -4.97 3.77 -16.20
N PHE A 166 -5.97 4.35 -15.54
CA PHE A 166 -7.32 4.44 -16.09
C PHE A 166 -7.56 5.81 -16.71
N SER A 167 -7.93 5.84 -17.99
CA SER A 167 -8.27 7.05 -18.75
C SER A 167 -9.71 7.05 -19.26
N GLU A 168 -10.49 6.02 -18.92
CA GLU A 168 -11.90 5.87 -19.29
C GLU A 168 -12.72 5.34 -18.10
N PRO A 169 -14.00 5.75 -17.97
CA PRO A 169 -14.82 5.36 -16.81
C PRO A 169 -15.17 3.87 -16.76
N TRP A 170 -15.44 3.27 -17.93
CA TRP A 170 -15.88 1.88 -17.99
C TRP A 170 -14.79 0.88 -17.54
N PRO A 171 -13.52 1.01 -17.97
CA PRO A 171 -12.44 0.21 -17.41
C PRO A 171 -12.30 0.26 -15.88
N ILE A 172 -12.62 1.39 -15.23
CA ILE A 172 -12.64 1.48 -13.75
C ILE A 172 -13.74 0.59 -13.18
N ILE A 173 -14.95 0.65 -13.74
CA ILE A 173 -16.08 -0.19 -13.31
C ILE A 173 -15.75 -1.67 -13.52
N VAL A 174 -15.18 -2.03 -14.67
CA VAL A 174 -14.73 -3.40 -14.95
C VAL A 174 -13.70 -3.86 -13.93
N SER A 175 -12.70 -3.02 -13.60
CA SER A 175 -11.68 -3.33 -12.60
C SER A 175 -12.30 -3.59 -11.22
N LEU A 176 -13.21 -2.71 -10.76
CA LEU A 176 -13.94 -2.88 -9.50
C LEU A 176 -14.78 -4.16 -9.48
N CYS A 177 -15.45 -4.50 -10.58
CA CYS A 177 -16.31 -5.69 -10.68
C CYS A 177 -15.53 -7.00 -10.88
N THR A 178 -14.24 -6.96 -11.15
CA THR A 178 -13.42 -8.16 -11.40
C THR A 178 -12.33 -8.38 -10.35
N SER A 179 -12.22 -7.46 -9.38
CA SER A 179 -11.28 -7.54 -8.26
C SER A 179 -11.89 -8.27 -7.06
N SER A 180 -11.21 -9.33 -6.59
CA SER A 180 -11.57 -10.05 -5.37
C SER A 180 -11.40 -9.17 -4.13
N ARG A 181 -10.43 -8.25 -4.15
CA ARG A 181 -10.23 -7.24 -3.09
C ARG A 181 -11.43 -6.31 -2.98
N THR A 182 -11.93 -5.82 -4.11
CA THR A 182 -13.11 -4.96 -4.15
C THR A 182 -14.35 -5.70 -3.69
N GLN A 183 -14.55 -6.94 -4.15
CA GLN A 183 -15.65 -7.80 -3.69
C GLN A 183 -15.62 -7.97 -2.17
N LYS A 184 -14.44 -8.27 -1.61
CA LYS A 184 -14.25 -8.42 -0.16
C LYS A 184 -14.57 -7.12 0.58
N ALA A 185 -14.02 -5.98 0.16
CA ALA A 185 -14.26 -4.68 0.79
C ALA A 185 -15.75 -4.30 0.80
N LEU A 186 -16.47 -4.53 -0.30
CA LEU A 186 -17.90 -4.27 -0.39
C LEU A 186 -18.74 -5.23 0.46
N ARG A 187 -18.32 -6.51 0.57
CA ARG A 187 -18.94 -7.49 1.46
C ARG A 187 -18.75 -7.11 2.94
N ASP A 188 -17.53 -6.73 3.30
CA ASP A 188 -17.18 -6.30 4.65
C ASP A 188 -18.02 -5.09 5.06
N LEU A 189 -18.11 -4.07 4.21
CA LEU A 189 -18.99 -2.91 4.41
C LEU A 189 -20.47 -3.30 4.61
N LEU A 190 -21.03 -4.06 3.66
CA LEU A 190 -22.49 -4.26 3.57
C LEU A 190 -23.03 -5.34 4.50
N GLU A 191 -22.26 -6.40 4.75
CA GLU A 191 -22.71 -7.57 5.51
C GLU A 191 -22.11 -7.61 6.91
N CYS A 192 -20.93 -7.03 7.12
CA CYS A 192 -20.20 -7.11 8.39
C CYS A 192 -20.30 -5.81 9.20
N GLY A 193 -20.90 -4.76 8.62
CA GLY A 193 -21.11 -3.48 9.29
C GLY A 193 -19.81 -2.76 9.61
N VAL A 194 -18.82 -2.89 8.74
CA VAL A 194 -17.51 -2.23 8.90
C VAL A 194 -17.69 -0.75 8.62
N TYR A 195 -17.95 0.01 9.67
CA TYR A 195 -18.13 1.46 9.66
C TYR A 195 -17.10 2.11 10.56
N ARG A 196 -16.86 3.41 10.36
CA ARG A 196 -16.06 4.18 11.28
C ARG A 196 -16.86 4.42 12.56
N ASP A 197 -16.24 4.30 13.73
CA ASP A 197 -16.89 4.52 15.04
C ASP A 197 -17.64 5.86 15.15
N LYS A 198 -17.19 6.88 14.40
CA LYS A 198 -17.83 8.22 14.38
C LYS A 198 -19.14 8.28 13.58
N ASP A 199 -19.42 7.29 12.74
CA ASP A 199 -20.65 7.21 11.92
C ASP A 199 -21.81 6.51 12.67
N ILE A 200 -21.56 6.06 13.91
CA ILE A 200 -22.51 5.30 14.74
C ILE A 200 -23.43 6.24 15.56
N ASN A 201 -23.10 7.53 15.67
CA ASN A 201 -23.88 8.51 16.45
C ASN A 201 -25.09 9.11 15.70
N GLU A 202 -25.35 8.71 14.46
CA GLU A 202 -26.58 9.01 13.74
C GLU A 202 -27.42 7.73 13.62
N ASP A 203 -28.76 7.85 13.70
CA ASP A 203 -29.74 6.75 13.80
C ASP A 203 -29.65 5.65 12.72
N ARG A 204 -28.75 5.75 11.75
CA ARG A 204 -28.26 4.69 10.83
C ARG A 204 -26.84 5.04 10.37
N PRO A 205 -25.81 4.22 10.61
CA PRO A 205 -24.55 4.37 9.89
C PRO A 205 -24.84 4.19 8.39
N THR A 206 -24.60 5.25 7.60
CA THR A 206 -24.80 5.16 6.16
C THR A 206 -23.62 4.43 5.57
N ALA A 207 -23.81 3.14 5.27
CA ALA A 207 -22.84 2.27 4.62
C ALA A 207 -22.42 2.81 3.24
N HIS A 208 -21.46 3.74 3.22
CA HIS A 208 -20.93 4.32 2.00
C HIS A 208 -19.46 3.93 1.84
N GLN A 209 -19.00 3.96 0.60
CA GLN A 209 -17.59 3.87 0.27
C GLN A 209 -17.16 5.08 -0.53
N VAL A 210 -15.86 5.38 -0.48
CA VAL A 210 -15.28 6.44 -1.29
C VAL A 210 -14.39 5.79 -2.34
N LEU A 211 -14.72 6.03 -3.61
CA LEU A 211 -13.83 5.72 -4.73
C LEU A 211 -12.93 6.92 -4.99
N HIS A 212 -11.64 6.72 -4.76
CA HIS A 212 -10.59 7.69 -5.00
C HIS A 212 -10.06 7.55 -6.42
N LEU A 213 -10.04 8.66 -7.15
CA LEU A 213 -9.34 8.81 -8.43
C LEU A 213 -8.10 9.66 -8.18
N ILE A 214 -6.97 9.01 -7.96
CA ILE A 214 -5.68 9.65 -7.66
C ILE A 214 -4.95 9.86 -8.99
N PRO A 215 -4.43 11.06 -9.32
CA PRO A 215 -3.78 11.27 -10.60
C PRO A 215 -2.64 10.29 -10.81
N TRP A 216 -2.58 9.72 -12.01
CA TRP A 216 -1.53 8.77 -12.37
C TRP A 216 -0.16 9.46 -12.34
N ARG A 217 0.82 8.74 -11.78
CA ARG A 217 2.20 9.20 -11.61
C ARG A 217 3.12 8.18 -12.26
N GLU A 218 3.57 8.47 -13.47
CA GLU A 218 4.49 7.61 -14.25
C GLU A 218 5.84 7.40 -13.53
N GLU A 219 6.21 8.32 -12.63
CA GLU A 219 7.43 8.22 -11.86
C GLU A 219 7.35 7.21 -10.71
N ILE A 220 6.16 6.74 -10.33
CA ILE A 220 6.01 5.70 -9.30
C ILE A 220 6.19 4.33 -9.95
N SER A 221 7.26 3.65 -9.56
CA SER A 221 7.53 2.28 -10.00
C SER A 221 7.38 1.30 -8.86
N THR A 222 6.58 0.25 -9.07
CA THR A 222 6.46 -0.89 -8.13
C THR A 222 7.80 -1.60 -7.89
N LEU A 223 8.78 -1.42 -8.78
CA LEU A 223 10.13 -1.95 -8.58
C LEU A 223 10.88 -1.19 -7.48
N ASN A 224 10.51 0.05 -7.20
CA ASN A 224 11.10 0.87 -6.14
C ASN A 224 10.16 1.03 -4.93
N GLU A 225 9.15 0.16 -4.83
CA GLU A 225 8.26 0.12 -3.67
C GLU A 225 8.84 -0.81 -2.58
N PHE A 226 8.76 -0.34 -1.34
CA PHE A 226 9.15 -1.08 -0.14
C PHE A 226 8.03 -1.05 0.88
N ARG A 227 7.98 -2.09 1.71
CA ARG A 227 7.07 -2.22 2.83
C ARG A 227 7.86 -2.11 4.13
N ILE A 228 7.50 -1.13 4.95
CA ILE A 228 8.14 -0.85 6.24
C ILE A 228 7.23 -1.38 7.36
N PHE A 229 7.80 -2.18 8.26
CA PHE A 229 7.11 -2.74 9.40
C PHE A 229 7.41 -1.92 10.66
N VAL A 230 6.36 -1.31 11.24
CA VAL A 230 6.45 -0.41 12.40
C VAL A 230 5.61 -0.99 13.55
N PRO A 231 6.19 -1.80 14.44
CA PRO A 231 5.51 -2.31 15.63
C PRO A 231 5.04 -1.19 16.58
N PRO A 232 4.26 -1.51 17.64
CA PRO A 232 3.69 -0.52 18.57
C PRO A 232 4.68 0.49 19.19
N ASN A 233 5.96 0.12 19.30
CA ASN A 233 7.00 1.04 19.79
C ASN A 233 7.33 2.18 18.80
N GLY A 234 6.86 2.07 17.55
CA GLY A 234 6.96 3.08 16.51
C GLY A 234 8.30 3.13 15.76
N ASN A 235 9.24 2.23 16.09
CA ASN A 235 10.53 2.13 15.40
C ASN A 235 10.42 1.16 14.23
N ILE A 236 11.06 1.48 13.10
CA ILE A 236 11.16 0.52 11.98
C ILE A 236 12.00 -0.67 12.41
N ARG A 237 11.51 -1.88 12.16
CA ARG A 237 12.21 -3.12 12.51
C ARG A 237 12.51 -4.04 11.34
N ALA A 238 11.62 -4.03 10.36
CA ALA A 238 11.83 -4.76 9.12
C ALA A 238 11.43 -3.91 7.92
N ILE A 239 12.10 -4.13 6.79
CA ILE A 239 11.82 -3.51 5.50
C ILE A 239 11.84 -4.63 4.46
N SER A 240 10.79 -4.74 3.65
CA SER A 240 10.74 -5.69 2.53
C SER A 240 10.67 -4.92 1.22
N GLN A 241 11.39 -5.36 0.20
CA GLN A 241 11.01 -5.00 -1.17
C GLN A 241 9.58 -5.50 -1.43
N TYR A 242 8.73 -4.63 -2.01
CA TYR A 242 7.30 -4.92 -2.19
C TYR A 242 7.06 -5.87 -3.36
N SER A 243 7.76 -5.64 -4.48
CA SER A 243 7.61 -6.44 -5.69
C SER A 243 8.57 -7.63 -5.70
N GLU A 244 8.02 -8.83 -5.71
CA GLU A 244 8.75 -10.09 -5.97
C GLU A 244 9.14 -10.27 -7.46
N ARG A 245 8.76 -9.32 -8.33
CA ARG A 245 8.86 -9.48 -9.79
C ARG A 245 10.20 -9.07 -10.38
N SER A 246 11.16 -8.59 -9.58
CA SER A 246 12.48 -8.21 -10.07
C SER A 246 13.54 -8.34 -9.00
N GLY A 247 14.69 -8.89 -9.37
CA GLY A 247 15.90 -8.97 -8.55
C GLY A 247 16.70 -7.66 -8.43
N GLY A 248 16.29 -6.59 -9.14
CA GLY A 248 17.15 -5.44 -9.44
C GLY A 248 17.75 -4.67 -8.25
N TRP A 249 17.28 -4.90 -7.02
CA TRP A 249 17.87 -4.35 -5.80
C TRP A 249 18.96 -5.22 -5.17
N ALA A 250 19.15 -6.45 -5.60
CA ALA A 250 20.13 -7.39 -5.04
C ALA A 250 21.05 -8.05 -6.08
N ASP A 251 20.86 -7.77 -7.37
CA ASP A 251 21.64 -8.38 -8.47
C ASP A 251 23.13 -7.96 -8.53
N ASP A 252 23.53 -6.84 -7.91
CA ASP A 252 24.93 -6.46 -7.69
C ASP A 252 25.26 -6.50 -6.19
N VAL A 253 25.73 -7.66 -5.73
CA VAL A 253 25.87 -7.97 -4.29
C VAL A 253 26.81 -7.00 -3.56
N SER A 254 27.81 -6.38 -4.20
CA SER A 254 28.68 -5.41 -3.50
C SER A 254 28.14 -3.98 -3.56
N ALA A 255 27.66 -3.52 -4.72
CA ALA A 255 27.17 -2.14 -4.87
C ALA A 255 25.77 -1.93 -4.26
N ASN A 256 24.90 -2.93 -4.30
CA ASN A 256 23.53 -2.79 -3.83
C ASN A 256 23.41 -2.78 -2.30
N TYR A 257 24.27 -3.48 -1.56
CA TYR A 257 24.23 -3.39 -0.10
C TYR A 257 24.57 -1.98 0.40
N ASP A 258 25.54 -1.31 -0.23
CA ASP A 258 25.85 0.08 0.12
C ASP A 258 24.73 1.04 -0.29
N LYS A 259 24.11 0.81 -1.45
CA LYS A 259 22.93 1.55 -1.89
C LYS A 259 21.77 1.43 -0.90
N ILE A 260 21.48 0.23 -0.42
CA ILE A 260 20.42 -0.07 0.55
C ILE A 260 20.74 0.54 1.91
N LYS A 261 21.97 0.39 2.40
CA LYS A 261 22.41 1.04 3.65
C LYS A 261 22.24 2.56 3.62
N ARG A 262 22.37 3.19 2.45
CA ARG A 262 22.12 4.64 2.26
C ARG A 262 20.65 4.99 2.10
N LEU A 263 19.83 4.07 1.58
CA LEU A 263 18.38 4.26 1.42
C LEU A 263 17.62 4.10 2.75
N VAL A 264 18.04 3.17 3.61
CA VAL A 264 17.36 2.89 4.90
C VAL A 264 17.23 4.15 5.79
N PRO A 265 18.26 5.00 5.96
CA PRO A 265 18.11 6.27 6.68
C PRO A 265 16.99 7.17 6.13
N ALA A 266 16.82 7.25 4.80
CA ALA A 266 15.75 8.03 4.18
C ALA A 266 14.37 7.42 4.44
N MET A 267 14.26 6.09 4.57
CA MET A 267 13.02 5.42 4.98
C MET A 267 12.69 5.67 6.46
N ILE A 268 13.71 5.68 7.34
CA ILE A 268 13.57 6.05 8.76
C ILE A 268 13.13 7.51 8.89
N GLU A 269 13.72 8.41 8.13
CA GLU A 269 13.33 9.82 8.08
C GLU A 269 11.89 9.98 7.58
N CYS A 270 11.52 9.28 6.51
CA CYS A 270 10.14 9.25 6.00
C CYS A 270 9.15 8.82 7.10
N ASN A 271 9.41 7.73 7.82
CA ASN A 271 8.55 7.30 8.94
C ASN A 271 8.51 8.32 10.08
N THR A 272 9.65 8.90 10.45
CA THR A 272 9.73 9.93 11.51
C THR A 272 8.88 11.13 11.15
N LYS A 273 9.01 11.61 9.90
CA LYS A 273 8.22 12.72 9.37
C LYS A 273 6.74 12.39 9.28
N PHE A 274 6.38 11.17 8.84
CA PHE A 274 4.99 10.71 8.85
C PHE A 274 4.38 10.84 10.24
N ARG A 275 5.04 10.32 11.28
CA ARG A 275 4.55 10.38 12.67
C ARG A 275 4.40 11.82 13.17
N LEU A 276 5.34 12.72 12.83
CA LEU A 276 5.24 14.14 13.17
C LEU A 276 4.02 14.79 12.50
N LEU A 277 3.81 14.55 11.21
CA LEU A 277 2.67 15.10 10.48
C LEU A 277 1.32 14.56 10.95
N VAL A 278 1.27 13.29 11.37
CA VAL A 278 0.10 12.68 12.01
C VAL A 278 -0.24 13.42 13.32
N GLN A 279 0.77 13.71 14.13
CA GLN A 279 0.60 14.48 15.37
C GLN A 279 0.15 15.92 15.08
N GLU A 280 0.75 16.60 14.10
CA GLU A 280 0.35 17.95 13.67
C GLU A 280 -1.12 17.98 13.20
N ALA A 281 -1.57 16.92 12.54
CA ALA A 281 -2.95 16.79 12.06
C ALA A 281 -3.96 16.44 13.17
N GLY A 282 -3.50 16.22 14.41
CA GLY A 282 -4.35 15.80 15.53
C GLY A 282 -4.94 14.40 15.35
N LEU A 283 -4.26 13.54 14.60
CA LEU A 283 -4.64 12.15 14.37
C LEU A 283 -3.89 11.23 15.34
N GLU A 284 -4.47 10.06 15.64
CA GLU A 284 -3.83 9.03 16.45
C GLU A 284 -3.27 7.93 15.54
N LEU A 285 -2.02 7.53 15.76
CA LEU A 285 -1.42 6.37 15.10
C LEU A 285 -2.14 5.08 15.54
N PRO A 286 -2.21 4.04 14.67
CA PRO A 286 -2.75 2.73 15.05
C PRO A 286 -2.01 2.15 16.26
N LYS A 287 -2.75 1.80 17.31
CA LYS A 287 -2.17 1.42 18.62
C LYS A 287 -1.28 0.19 18.57
N GLY A 288 -1.69 -0.84 17.81
CA GLY A 288 -0.90 -2.05 17.62
C GLY A 288 0.18 -1.94 16.54
N GLY A 289 0.60 -0.73 16.16
CA GLY A 289 1.56 -0.51 15.08
C GLY A 289 0.90 -0.48 13.70
N TYR A 290 1.71 -0.22 12.68
CA TYR A 290 1.29 -0.12 11.28
C TYR A 290 2.36 -0.61 10.31
N VAL A 291 1.94 -0.87 9.08
CA VAL A 291 2.80 -1.20 7.95
C VAL A 291 2.68 -0.06 6.94
N LEU A 292 3.82 0.51 6.51
CA LEU A 292 3.87 1.64 5.59
C LEU A 292 4.50 1.21 4.27
N ASP A 293 3.72 1.25 3.19
CA ASP A 293 4.25 1.09 1.85
C ASP A 293 4.84 2.43 1.41
N VAL A 294 6.07 2.43 0.91
CA VAL A 294 6.81 3.61 0.49
C VAL A 294 7.37 3.42 -0.92
N HIS A 295 7.52 4.51 -1.65
CA HIS A 295 8.22 4.56 -2.93
C HIS A 295 9.55 5.30 -2.75
N ALA A 296 10.63 4.72 -3.29
CA ALA A 296 11.97 5.31 -3.24
C ALA A 296 12.39 5.82 -4.63
N GLN A 297 12.84 7.07 -4.70
CA GLN A 297 13.36 7.69 -5.91
C GLN A 297 14.77 8.22 -5.69
N LEU A 298 15.68 7.93 -6.63
CA LEU A 298 17.02 8.51 -6.62
C LEU A 298 16.95 9.92 -7.23
N LEU A 299 17.26 10.95 -6.45
CA LEU A 299 17.24 12.34 -6.92
C LEU A 299 18.54 12.76 -7.61
N GLN A 300 19.68 12.26 -7.12
CA GLN A 300 20.99 12.59 -7.65
C GLN A 300 21.89 11.36 -7.61
N GLN A 301 22.47 11.01 -8.76
CA GLN A 301 23.53 10.00 -8.85
C GLN A 301 24.87 10.59 -8.41
N GLU A 302 25.78 9.74 -7.92
CA GLU A 302 27.18 10.12 -7.72
C GLU A 302 27.76 10.55 -9.07
N ASN A 303 27.99 11.86 -9.24
CA ASN A 303 28.72 12.35 -10.40
C ASN A 303 30.17 11.89 -10.25
N GLY A 304 30.62 10.99 -11.13
CA GLY A 304 31.97 10.41 -11.16
C GLY A 304 33.12 11.40 -11.46
N GLY A 305 32.96 12.68 -11.13
CA GLY A 305 33.96 13.73 -11.31
C GLY A 305 34.21 14.49 -10.01
N SER A 306 35.37 14.25 -9.41
CA SER A 306 36.02 15.04 -8.34
C SER A 306 35.26 15.24 -7.01
N ALA A 307 35.66 14.46 -6.01
CA ALA A 307 35.76 14.82 -4.58
C ALA A 307 34.54 15.42 -3.84
N SER A 308 33.32 15.38 -4.38
CA SER A 308 32.13 15.60 -3.56
C SER A 308 31.79 14.31 -2.81
N GLN A 309 32.05 14.29 -1.50
CA GLN A 309 31.77 13.18 -0.58
C GLN A 309 30.26 12.94 -0.34
N GLN A 310 29.38 13.51 -1.16
CA GLN A 310 27.94 13.38 -1.00
C GLN A 310 27.49 12.18 -1.83
N GLY A 311 27.19 11.08 -1.15
CA GLY A 311 26.63 9.88 -1.78
C GLY A 311 25.25 10.11 -2.39
N PRO A 312 24.62 9.06 -2.95
CA PRO A 312 23.29 9.16 -3.57
C PRO A 312 22.27 9.77 -2.60
N ILE A 313 21.47 10.71 -3.11
CA ILE A 313 20.37 11.33 -2.36
C ILE A 313 19.06 10.65 -2.76
N TRP A 314 18.42 10.03 -1.78
CA TRP A 314 17.14 9.36 -1.92
C TRP A 314 15.99 10.26 -1.47
N SER A 315 14.93 10.30 -2.28
CA SER A 315 13.60 10.77 -1.86
C SER A 315 12.76 9.54 -1.55
N VAL A 316 12.13 9.51 -0.37
CA VAL A 316 11.22 8.43 0.02
C VAL A 316 9.88 9.07 0.37
N GLU A 317 8.81 8.57 -0.24
CA GLU A 317 7.45 9.04 0.01
C GLU A 317 6.54 7.87 0.40
N PRO A 318 5.59 8.07 1.33
CA PRO A 318 4.63 7.04 1.68
C PRO A 318 3.54 6.94 0.62
N ILE A 319 3.09 5.72 0.35
CA ILE A 319 2.06 5.38 -0.63
C ILE A 319 0.77 4.96 0.09
N GLU A 320 0.90 4.07 1.08
CA GLU A 320 -0.23 3.44 1.75
C GLU A 320 0.14 3.02 3.17
N ILE A 321 -0.82 3.10 4.09
CA ILE A 321 -0.71 2.53 5.44
C ILE A 321 -1.63 1.31 5.53
N ASN A 322 -1.15 0.27 6.20
CA ASN A 322 -1.81 -1.01 6.38
C ASN A 322 -1.73 -1.43 7.86
N PRO A 323 -2.64 -2.30 8.34
CA PRO A 323 -2.63 -2.72 9.74
C PRO A 323 -1.45 -3.65 10.03
N PHE A 324 -0.86 -3.55 11.23
CA PHE A 324 0.27 -4.41 11.64
C PHE A 324 -0.19 -5.59 12.49
N GLY A 325 0.24 -6.80 12.11
CA GLY A 325 0.03 -8.03 12.88
C GLY A 325 -0.21 -9.25 11.98
N ALA A 326 0.14 -10.44 12.45
CA ALA A 326 0.01 -11.69 11.71
C ALA A 326 -1.46 -12.06 11.42
N GLN A 327 -2.36 -11.68 12.33
CA GLN A 327 -3.80 -11.91 12.21
C GLN A 327 -4.51 -10.88 11.30
N LEU A 328 -3.79 -9.87 10.78
CA LEU A 328 -4.38 -8.76 10.01
C LEU A 328 -4.02 -8.83 8.52
N ALA A 329 -4.64 -7.96 7.71
CA ALA A 329 -4.65 -8.06 6.26
C ALA A 329 -3.34 -7.65 5.55
N ALA A 330 -2.38 -7.05 6.25
CA ALA A 330 -1.13 -6.63 5.62
C ALA A 330 -0.26 -7.84 5.27
N GLY A 331 -0.02 -8.04 3.96
CA GLY A 331 0.95 -9.02 3.49
C GLY A 331 2.37 -8.77 4.04
N SER A 332 3.12 -9.82 4.33
CA SER A 332 4.47 -9.71 4.87
C SER A 332 5.58 -9.42 3.83
N GLY A 333 5.25 -9.22 2.54
CA GLY A 333 6.26 -9.04 1.48
C GLY A 333 7.14 -10.29 1.35
N ILE A 334 8.46 -10.13 1.42
CA ILE A 334 9.44 -11.24 1.38
C ILE A 334 9.55 -11.94 2.75
N PHE A 335 9.01 -11.35 3.81
CA PHE A 335 8.92 -12.02 5.11
C PHE A 335 7.74 -12.98 5.16
N GLN A 336 7.65 -13.75 6.25
CA GLN A 336 6.52 -14.61 6.59
C GLN A 336 6.13 -14.40 8.06
N TRP A 337 4.85 -14.10 8.33
CA TRP A 337 4.39 -13.70 9.67
C TRP A 337 4.55 -14.76 10.77
N LEU A 338 4.69 -16.03 10.44
CA LEU A 338 4.84 -17.11 11.44
C LEU A 338 6.32 -17.46 11.72
N ILE A 339 7.21 -17.14 10.79
CA ILE A 339 8.63 -17.52 10.83
C ILE A 339 9.49 -16.30 11.14
N ASP A 340 9.21 -15.16 10.52
CA ASP A 340 10.03 -13.95 10.57
C ASP A 340 9.50 -12.90 11.58
N TRP A 341 8.55 -13.28 12.42
CA TRP A 341 7.87 -12.35 13.32
C TRP A 341 8.84 -11.63 14.26
N GLU A 342 9.90 -12.28 14.73
CA GLU A 342 10.90 -11.66 15.61
C GLU A 342 11.53 -10.42 14.96
N PHE A 343 11.78 -10.46 13.64
CA PHE A 343 12.31 -9.33 12.90
C PHE A 343 11.27 -8.22 12.76
N MET A 344 10.03 -8.56 12.40
CA MET A 344 8.97 -7.56 12.18
C MET A 344 8.50 -6.90 13.47
N TYR A 345 8.53 -7.62 14.60
CA TYR A 345 8.16 -7.11 15.92
C TYR A 345 9.31 -6.42 16.66
N GLY A 346 10.54 -6.54 16.17
CA GLY A 346 11.71 -5.86 16.74
C GLY A 346 12.33 -6.56 17.95
N PHE A 347 12.27 -7.90 17.98
CA PHE A 347 13.00 -8.73 18.93
C PHE A 347 14.42 -9.05 18.47
N SER A 348 14.78 -8.65 17.25
CA SER A 348 16.17 -8.71 16.75
C SER A 348 16.97 -7.46 17.13
N ASP A 349 18.28 -7.65 17.32
CA ASP A 349 19.25 -6.58 17.57
C ASP A 349 19.49 -5.70 16.33
N SER A 350 19.07 -6.14 15.14
CA SER A 350 19.25 -5.42 13.87
C SER A 350 17.93 -5.12 13.16
N LEU A 351 17.96 -4.09 12.32
CA LEU A 351 16.92 -3.84 11.33
C LEU A 351 17.16 -4.76 10.13
N ILE A 352 16.17 -5.57 9.77
CA ILE A 352 16.29 -6.49 8.64
C ILE A 352 15.71 -5.87 7.38
N VAL A 353 16.50 -5.86 6.30
CA VAL A 353 16.03 -5.51 4.95
C VAL A 353 15.99 -6.78 4.10
N ALA A 354 14.80 -7.19 3.65
CA ALA A 354 14.63 -8.33 2.77
C ALA A 354 14.48 -7.88 1.30
N LEU A 355 15.27 -8.48 0.41
CA LEU A 355 15.32 -8.16 -1.03
C LEU A 355 15.23 -9.44 -1.88
N VAL A 356 14.68 -9.31 -3.09
CA VAL A 356 14.73 -10.39 -4.10
C VAL A 356 15.94 -10.17 -4.99
N TYR A 357 16.60 -11.26 -5.42
CA TYR A 357 17.62 -11.25 -6.47
C TYR A 357 17.29 -12.28 -7.57
N ASP A 358 17.77 -12.02 -8.78
CA ASP A 358 17.70 -12.90 -9.94
C ASP A 358 19.04 -13.64 -10.11
N ASP A 359 19.02 -14.96 -10.26
CA ASP A 359 20.24 -15.70 -10.63
C ASP A 359 20.52 -15.43 -12.11
N CYS A 360 21.53 -14.63 -12.43
CA CYS A 360 21.93 -14.30 -13.81
C CYS A 360 22.41 -15.52 -14.65
N ARG A 361 22.23 -16.77 -14.17
CA ARG A 361 22.72 -17.99 -14.80
C ARG A 361 21.62 -18.94 -15.30
N GLU A 362 20.35 -18.68 -15.02
CA GLU A 362 19.25 -19.58 -15.46
C GLU A 362 18.66 -19.20 -16.84
N ASP A 363 18.83 -17.96 -17.31
CA ASP A 363 18.23 -17.46 -18.57
C ASP A 363 19.00 -17.83 -19.86
N GLU A 364 20.13 -18.54 -19.79
CA GLU A 364 20.87 -18.99 -20.98
C GLU A 364 20.49 -20.43 -21.44
N SER A 365 19.46 -21.03 -20.85
CA SER A 365 19.13 -22.46 -21.08
C SER A 365 17.70 -22.80 -21.48
N GLU A 366 16.92 -21.85 -22.00
CA GLU A 366 15.65 -22.13 -22.71
C GLU A 366 15.69 -21.82 -24.22
#